data_AF-A0A7H4LGC6-F1
#
_entry.id   AF-A0A7H4LGC6-F1
#
_cell.length_a   1.000
_cell.length_b   1.000
_cell.length_c   1.000
_cell.angle_alpha   90.00
_cell.angle_beta   90.00
_cell.angle_gamma   90.00
#
_symmetry.space_group_name_H-M   'P 1'
#
loop_
_entity.id
_entity.type
_entity.pdbx_description
1 polymer ?
#
loop_
_entity_poly.entity_id
_entity_poly.type
_entity_poly.pdbx_seq_one_letter_code
_entity_poly.pdbx_strand_id
1 'polypeptide(L)'
;MAVQKRKEVTFPHPKLHSHPKEWNQTWLSCMDTSPPDENPLPGYRPQRLSNTHPFPQRLTARERANYAPQLSKLRAFMANGMTGVDLAHCWISWSILPLCRRSGLMCEYTGSLKDAQRHIDIQLTDAEVTEAEKKILNEPEAVCAQTGLLPFCTFN
;
A
#
# COMPACT_ATOMS: atom_id res chain seq x y z
N MET A 1 -6.84 19.62 -3.39
CA MET A 1 -7.42 18.37 -3.91
C MET A 1 -7.68 17.48 -2.70
N ALA A 2 -8.88 16.93 -2.51
CA ALA A 2 -9.19 16.07 -1.37
C ALA A 2 -9.30 14.61 -1.83
N VAL A 3 -8.60 13.70 -1.17
CA VAL A 3 -8.73 12.25 -1.41
C VAL A 3 -10.04 11.81 -0.79
N GLN A 4 -10.96 11.28 -1.60
CA GLN A 4 -12.25 10.84 -1.11
C GLN A 4 -12.10 9.42 -0.52
N LYS A 5 -12.34 9.31 0.78
CA LYS A 5 -12.36 8.00 1.46
C LYS A 5 -13.71 7.33 1.24
N ARG A 6 -13.70 6.03 0.99
CA ARG A 6 -14.94 5.25 0.94
C ARG A 6 -15.56 5.23 2.34
N LYS A 7 -16.89 5.34 2.42
CA LYS A 7 -17.66 5.24 3.67
C LYS A 7 -17.25 3.93 4.38
N GLU A 8 -17.01 3.98 5.69
CA GLU A 8 -16.61 2.86 6.58
C GLU A 8 -15.17 2.33 6.44
N VAL A 9 -14.29 2.97 5.66
CA VAL A 9 -12.87 2.59 5.68
C VAL A 9 -12.21 3.06 6.98
N THR A 10 -11.44 2.19 7.63
CA THR A 10 -10.67 2.47 8.85
C THR A 10 -9.22 2.91 8.59
N PHE A 11 -8.77 2.87 7.34
CA PHE A 11 -7.41 3.30 6.94
C PHE A 11 -7.16 4.79 7.25
N PRO A 12 -5.98 5.21 7.74
CA PRO A 12 -5.70 6.61 8.06
C PRO A 12 -5.91 7.55 6.87
N HIS A 13 -6.23 8.82 7.12
CA HIS A 13 -6.41 9.78 6.03
C HIS A 13 -5.03 10.32 5.62
N PRO A 14 -4.56 10.05 4.39
CA PRO A 14 -3.22 10.46 4.01
C PRO A 14 -3.11 11.99 3.96
N LYS A 15 -2.04 12.55 4.52
CA LYS A 15 -1.72 13.96 4.38
C LYS A 15 -1.03 14.19 3.04
N LEU A 16 -1.79 14.67 2.06
CA LEU A 16 -1.20 15.12 0.82
C LEU A 16 -0.53 16.48 1.02
N HIS A 17 0.61 16.69 0.37
CA HIS A 17 1.22 18.00 0.25
C HIS A 17 0.25 18.96 -0.44
N SER A 18 0.22 20.22 -0.02
CA SER A 18 -0.65 21.23 -0.63
C SER A 18 -0.17 21.62 -2.03
N HIS A 19 1.12 21.48 -2.30
CA HIS A 19 1.75 21.92 -3.54
C HIS A 19 2.05 20.74 -4.51
N PRO A 20 1.59 20.78 -5.77
CA PRO A 20 1.75 19.69 -6.74
C PRO A 20 3.21 19.26 -6.99
N LYS A 21 4.18 20.19 -6.91
CA LYS A 21 5.61 19.88 -7.09
C LYS A 21 6.17 18.96 -6.01
N GLU A 22 5.60 19.00 -4.82
CA GLU A 22 6.00 18.15 -3.69
C GLU A 22 5.36 16.77 -3.77
N TRP A 23 4.39 16.56 -4.66
CA TRP A 23 3.74 15.24 -4.83
C TRP A 23 4.70 14.22 -5.42
N ASN A 24 5.67 14.65 -6.22
CA ASN A 24 6.73 13.78 -6.72
C ASN A 24 7.68 13.28 -5.62
N GLN A 25 7.66 13.91 -4.43
CA GLN A 25 8.39 13.47 -3.25
C GLN A 25 7.54 12.55 -2.36
N THR A 26 6.28 12.29 -2.74
CA THR A 26 5.40 11.37 -2.01
C THR A 26 5.55 9.95 -2.52
N TRP A 27 5.38 8.98 -1.62
CA TRP A 27 5.41 7.53 -1.86
C TRP A 27 4.32 7.01 -2.83
N LEU A 28 3.48 7.90 -3.37
CA LEU A 28 2.38 7.58 -4.28
C LEU A 28 2.77 7.67 -5.76
N SER A 29 3.94 8.22 -6.09
CA SER A 29 4.42 8.27 -7.47
C SER A 29 4.98 6.91 -7.88
N CYS A 30 4.47 6.36 -8.98
CA CYS A 30 4.97 5.12 -9.57
C CYS A 30 5.14 5.32 -11.08
N MET A 31 6.19 4.71 -11.63
CA MET A 31 6.34 4.59 -13.08
C MET A 31 5.51 3.40 -13.54
N ASP A 32 4.58 3.61 -14.46
CA ASP A 32 3.82 2.52 -15.06
C ASP A 32 4.73 1.72 -15.99
N THR A 33 5.02 0.48 -15.59
CA THR A 33 5.83 -0.49 -16.35
C THR A 33 4.98 -1.70 -16.78
N SER A 34 3.66 -1.53 -16.85
CA SER A 34 2.74 -2.58 -17.27
C SER A 34 3.00 -2.95 -18.74
N PRO A 35 3.05 -4.25 -19.08
CA PRO A 35 3.26 -4.71 -20.44
C PRO A 35 1.98 -4.48 -21.27
N PRO A 36 2.07 -4.54 -22.61
CA PRO A 36 0.95 -4.19 -23.50
C PRO A 36 -0.32 -5.04 -23.30
N ASP A 37 -0.18 -6.23 -22.70
CA ASP A 37 -1.24 -7.21 -22.45
C ASP A 37 -1.85 -7.14 -21.05
N GLU A 38 -1.30 -6.35 -20.14
CA GLU A 38 -1.87 -6.09 -18.82
C GLU A 38 -2.60 -4.74 -18.78
N ASN A 39 -3.54 -4.57 -17.85
CA ASN A 39 -4.16 -3.26 -17.63
C ASN A 39 -3.13 -2.30 -17.03
N PRO A 40 -2.76 -1.21 -17.73
CA PRO A 40 -1.88 -0.20 -17.16
C PRO A 40 -2.52 0.46 -15.95
N LEU A 41 -1.69 1.11 -15.12
CA LEU A 41 -2.22 2.03 -14.14
C LEU A 41 -3.04 3.09 -14.89
N PRO A 42 -4.22 3.47 -14.39
CA PRO A 42 -5.02 4.49 -15.06
C PRO A 42 -4.19 5.78 -15.14
N GLY A 43 -3.74 6.11 -16.34
CA GLY A 43 -2.94 7.31 -16.59
C GLY A 43 -3.69 8.58 -16.16
N TYR A 44 -2.94 9.66 -15.97
CA TYR A 44 -3.53 10.97 -15.66
C TYR A 44 -4.58 11.34 -16.73
N ARG A 45 -5.80 11.65 -16.29
CA ARG A 45 -6.89 12.13 -17.16
C ARG A 45 -7.33 13.51 -16.70
N PRO A 46 -7.27 14.54 -17.58
CA PRO A 46 -7.73 15.88 -17.22
C PRO A 46 -9.25 15.94 -17.00
N GLN A 47 -10.00 15.02 -17.60
CA GLN A 47 -11.45 14.88 -17.39
C GLN A 47 -11.75 13.81 -16.33
N ARG A 48 -12.71 14.12 -15.43
CA ARG A 48 -13.25 13.16 -14.48
C ARG A 48 -13.89 11.99 -15.24
N LEU A 49 -13.64 10.76 -14.78
CA LEU A 49 -14.35 9.58 -15.29
C LEU A 49 -15.86 9.79 -15.11
N SER A 50 -16.65 9.40 -16.10
CA SER A 50 -18.11 9.48 -15.96
C SER A 50 -18.55 8.62 -14.78
N ASN A 51 -19.67 8.97 -14.14
CA ASN A 51 -20.26 8.13 -13.10
C ASN A 51 -20.68 6.73 -13.61
N THR A 52 -20.70 6.56 -14.94
CA THR A 52 -21.01 5.30 -15.65
C THR A 52 -19.76 4.52 -16.07
N HIS A 53 -18.55 5.00 -15.74
CA HIS A 53 -17.32 4.30 -16.11
C HIS A 53 -17.29 2.91 -15.46
N PRO A 54 -17.06 1.84 -16.24
CA PRO A 54 -16.99 0.50 -15.67
C PRO A 54 -15.81 0.43 -14.72
N PHE A 55 -16.07 0.16 -13.44
CA PHE A 55 -15.01 -0.22 -12.53
C PHE A 55 -14.41 -1.55 -12.99
N PRO A 56 -13.10 -1.77 -12.81
CA PRO A 56 -12.51 -3.08 -13.03
C PRO A 56 -13.35 -4.13 -12.30
N GLN A 57 -13.65 -5.24 -12.99
CA GLN A 57 -14.49 -6.29 -12.44
C GLN A 57 -13.90 -6.78 -11.12
N ARG A 58 -14.76 -6.92 -10.11
CA ARG A 58 -14.37 -7.62 -8.88
C ARG A 58 -13.92 -9.03 -9.29
N LEU A 59 -12.92 -9.54 -8.58
CA LEU A 59 -12.51 -10.94 -8.71
C LEU A 59 -13.76 -11.84 -8.73
N THR A 60 -13.84 -12.67 -9.76
CA THR A 60 -14.87 -13.70 -9.90
C THR A 60 -14.84 -14.66 -8.72
N ALA A 61 -15.92 -15.40 -8.48
CA ALA A 61 -15.92 -16.42 -7.42
C ALA A 61 -14.77 -17.44 -7.58
N ARG A 62 -14.44 -17.79 -8.84
CA ARG A 62 -13.34 -18.69 -9.17
C ARG A 62 -11.98 -18.09 -8.83
N GLU A 63 -11.70 -16.86 -9.26
CA GLU A 63 -10.44 -16.19 -8.92
C GLU A 63 -10.31 -15.96 -7.42
N ARG A 64 -11.41 -15.59 -6.76
CA ARG A 64 -11.44 -15.37 -5.32
C ARG A 64 -11.14 -16.65 -4.52
N ALA A 65 -11.52 -17.81 -5.03
CA ALA A 65 -11.20 -19.10 -4.42
C ALA A 65 -9.68 -19.36 -4.39
N ASN A 66 -8.94 -18.93 -5.42
CA ASN A 66 -7.49 -19.07 -5.47
C ASN A 66 -6.79 -18.30 -4.33
N TYR A 67 -7.42 -17.25 -3.81
CA TYR A 67 -6.88 -16.40 -2.75
C TYR A 67 -7.56 -16.63 -1.39
N ALA A 68 -8.38 -17.66 -1.25
CA ALA A 68 -9.14 -17.91 -0.02
C ALA A 68 -8.24 -18.04 1.23
N PRO A 69 -7.09 -18.75 1.19
CA PRO A 69 -6.18 -18.84 2.33
C PRO A 69 -5.63 -17.47 2.75
N GLN A 70 -5.17 -16.67 1.79
CA GLN A 70 -4.61 -15.33 2.03
C GLN A 70 -5.67 -14.37 2.58
N LEU A 71 -6.89 -14.41 2.03
CA LEU A 71 -8.01 -13.62 2.53
C LEU A 71 -8.42 -14.04 3.94
N SER A 72 -8.34 -15.32 4.28
CA SER A 72 -8.59 -15.80 5.64
C SER A 72 -7.52 -15.30 6.62
N LYS A 73 -6.23 -15.40 6.24
CA LYS A 73 -5.11 -14.87 7.06
C LYS A 73 -5.27 -13.37 7.29
N LEU A 74 -5.65 -12.60 6.26
CA LEU A 74 -5.92 -11.16 6.39
C LEU A 74 -7.06 -10.85 7.36
N ARG A 75 -8.16 -11.62 7.31
CA ARG A 75 -9.27 -11.46 8.26
C ARG A 75 -8.84 -11.77 9.69
N ALA A 76 -8.02 -12.80 9.89
CA ALA A 76 -7.47 -13.11 11.21
C ALA A 76 -6.59 -11.97 11.73
N PHE A 77 -5.73 -11.38 10.90
CA PHE A 77 -4.95 -10.21 11.31
C PHE A 77 -5.83 -9.02 11.70
N MET A 78 -6.85 -8.70 10.89
CA MET A 78 -7.78 -7.61 11.24
C MET A 78 -8.54 -7.90 12.54
N ALA A 79 -8.94 -9.15 12.77
CA ALA A 79 -9.59 -9.55 14.02
C ALA A 79 -8.65 -9.45 15.24
N ASN A 80 -7.34 -9.63 15.03
CA ASN A 80 -6.30 -9.47 16.03
C ASN A 80 -5.78 -8.02 16.16
N GLY A 81 -6.48 -7.05 15.58
CA GLY A 81 -6.18 -5.64 15.77
C GLY A 81 -5.22 -5.02 14.76
N MET A 82 -4.90 -5.72 13.66
CA MET A 82 -4.13 -5.11 12.57
C MET A 82 -4.90 -3.91 11.98
N THR A 83 -4.22 -2.77 11.95
CA THR A 83 -4.72 -1.48 11.49
C THR A 83 -4.10 -1.07 10.15
N GLY A 84 -4.57 0.05 9.59
CA GLY A 84 -3.93 0.64 8.42
C GLY A 84 -2.54 1.22 8.69
N VAL A 85 -2.21 1.52 9.96
CA VAL A 85 -0.89 1.99 10.38
C VAL A 85 0.12 0.87 10.22
N ASP A 86 -0.20 -0.33 10.72
CA ASP A 86 0.67 -1.53 10.59
C ASP A 86 0.99 -1.86 9.13
N LEU A 87 0.02 -1.67 8.24
CA LEU A 87 0.19 -1.89 6.81
C LEU A 87 1.16 -0.86 6.19
N ALA A 88 1.03 0.41 6.58
CA ALA A 88 1.93 1.46 6.12
C ALA A 88 3.35 1.26 6.67
N HIS A 89 3.46 0.84 7.94
CA HIS A 89 4.72 0.48 8.57
C HIS A 89 5.48 -0.53 7.72
N CYS A 90 4.82 -1.64 7.38
CA CYS A 90 5.42 -2.68 6.55
C CYS A 90 5.89 -2.15 5.20
N TRP A 91 5.09 -1.33 4.52
CA TRP A 91 5.48 -0.76 3.23
C TRP A 91 6.71 0.14 3.33
N ILE A 92 6.77 0.99 4.36
CA ILE A 92 7.86 1.93 4.56
C ILE A 92 9.12 1.19 5.01
N SER A 93 9.03 0.34 6.04
CA SER A 93 10.15 -0.43 6.58
C SER A 93 10.79 -1.35 5.53
N TRP A 94 9.95 -1.90 4.64
CA TRP A 94 10.41 -2.79 3.58
C TRP A 94 10.77 -2.06 2.30
N SER A 95 10.63 -0.73 2.26
CA SER A 95 10.84 0.05 1.04
C SER A 95 10.03 -0.53 -0.14
N ILE A 96 8.76 -0.86 0.07
CA ILE A 96 7.83 -1.33 -0.96
C ILE A 96 6.89 -0.20 -1.33
N LEU A 97 6.87 0.18 -2.60
CA LEU A 97 5.93 1.17 -3.12
C LEU A 97 4.55 0.52 -3.29
N PRO A 98 3.48 1.01 -2.62
CA PRO A 98 2.18 0.34 -2.61
C PRO A 98 1.57 0.18 -4.01
N LEU A 99 1.82 1.16 -4.89
CA LEU A 99 1.26 1.24 -6.24
C LEU A 99 2.23 0.80 -7.35
N CYS A 100 3.45 0.37 -7.02
CA CYS A 100 4.36 -0.15 -8.04
C CYS A 100 4.00 -1.57 -8.45
N ARG A 101 4.27 -1.89 -9.71
CA ARG A 101 4.27 -3.27 -10.21
C ARG A 101 5.32 -4.07 -9.43
N ARG A 102 4.95 -5.29 -9.03
CA ARG A 102 5.79 -6.20 -8.25
C ARG A 102 5.95 -7.50 -9.03
N SER A 103 7.11 -8.12 -8.90
CA SER A 103 7.41 -9.42 -9.51
C SER A 103 6.71 -10.59 -8.80
N GLY A 104 6.19 -10.37 -7.58
CA GLY A 104 5.49 -11.37 -6.78
C GLY A 104 4.41 -10.78 -5.88
N LEU A 105 3.72 -11.65 -5.15
CA LEU A 105 2.69 -11.24 -4.18
C LEU A 105 3.34 -10.66 -2.92
N MET A 106 2.68 -9.71 -2.28
CA MET A 106 3.21 -9.10 -1.05
C MET A 106 3.47 -10.12 0.06
N CYS A 107 2.65 -11.18 0.17
CA CYS A 107 2.84 -12.26 1.15
C CYS A 107 4.03 -13.19 0.86
N GLU A 108 4.66 -13.04 -0.30
CA GLU A 108 5.90 -13.74 -0.68
C GLU A 108 7.14 -12.92 -0.32
N TYR A 109 6.97 -11.76 0.33
CA TYR A 109 8.08 -10.91 0.74
C TYR A 109 9.00 -11.67 1.72
N THR A 110 10.27 -11.77 1.34
CA THR A 110 11.26 -12.61 2.02
C THR A 110 11.92 -11.91 3.22
N GLY A 111 11.72 -10.60 3.42
CA GLY A 111 12.48 -9.84 4.41
C GLY A 111 13.90 -9.45 3.97
N SER A 112 14.37 -9.95 2.83
CA SER A 112 15.71 -9.62 2.33
C SER A 112 15.81 -8.16 1.86
N LEU A 113 16.95 -7.51 2.11
CA LEU A 113 17.26 -6.19 1.56
C LEU A 113 17.43 -6.20 0.03
N LYS A 114 17.68 -7.38 -0.54
CA LYS A 114 17.80 -7.59 -2.00
C LYS A 114 16.55 -8.22 -2.60
N ASP A 115 15.45 -8.23 -1.86
CA ASP A 115 14.18 -8.75 -2.37
C ASP A 115 13.71 -7.90 -3.56
N ALA A 116 13.33 -8.56 -4.66
CA ALA A 116 12.92 -7.89 -5.90
C ALA A 116 11.66 -7.01 -5.75
N GLN A 117 10.91 -7.16 -4.65
CA GLN A 117 9.77 -6.30 -4.35
C GLN A 117 10.18 -4.93 -3.76
N ARG A 118 11.42 -4.77 -3.29
CA ARG A 118 11.92 -3.50 -2.77
C ARG A 118 12.27 -2.57 -3.93
N HIS A 119 11.95 -1.29 -3.78
CA HIS A 119 12.40 -0.27 -4.74
C HIS A 119 13.83 0.22 -4.46
N ILE A 120 14.35 -0.07 -3.26
CA ILE A 120 15.71 0.28 -2.86
C ILE A 120 16.26 -0.69 -1.79
N ASP A 121 17.55 -0.95 -1.87
CA ASP A 121 18.29 -1.87 -0.99
C ASP A 121 18.80 -1.18 0.29
N ILE A 122 18.19 -0.06 0.68
CA ILE A 122 18.51 0.67 1.92
C ILE A 122 17.60 0.18 3.04
N GLN A 123 18.20 -0.19 4.17
CA GLN A 123 17.49 -0.45 5.41
C GLN A 123 17.23 0.87 6.14
N LEU A 124 15.96 1.19 6.35
CA LEU A 124 15.56 2.32 7.18
C LEU A 124 15.68 1.96 8.65
N THR A 125 16.08 2.93 9.47
CA THR A 125 16.02 2.84 10.93
C THR A 125 14.58 3.04 11.42
N ASP A 126 14.25 2.52 12.60
CA ASP A 126 12.91 2.68 13.19
C ASP A 126 12.49 4.15 13.33
N ALA A 127 13.45 5.03 13.61
CA ALA A 127 13.22 6.47 13.68
C ALA A 127 12.85 7.07 12.31
N GLU A 128 13.52 6.64 11.24
CA GLU A 128 13.19 7.06 9.86
C GLU A 128 11.83 6.54 9.42
N VAL A 129 11.49 5.30 9.77
CA VAL A 129 10.18 4.70 9.49
C VAL A 129 9.08 5.47 10.22
N THR A 130 9.23 5.69 11.52
CA THR A 130 8.24 6.41 12.35
C THR A 130 8.00 7.83 11.84
N GLU A 131 9.07 8.55 11.48
CA GLU A 131 8.96 9.90 10.92
C GLU A 131 8.30 9.91 9.53
N ALA A 132 8.56 8.92 8.68
CA ALA A 132 7.89 8.78 7.39
C ALA A 132 6.40 8.44 7.56
N GLU A 133 6.05 7.54 8.48
CA GLU A 133 4.66 7.18 8.79
C GLU A 133 3.85 8.37 9.26
N LYS A 134 4.39 9.14 10.22
CA LYS A 134 3.79 10.37 10.73
C LYS A 134 3.50 11.37 9.62
N LYS A 135 4.44 11.55 8.69
CA LYS A 135 4.26 12.42 7.52
C LYS A 135 3.14 11.94 6.60
N ILE A 136 3.02 10.63 6.41
CA ILE A 136 2.06 10.03 5.46
C ILE A 136 0.66 9.93 6.06
N LEU A 137 0.52 9.42 7.27
CA LEU A 137 -0.75 8.99 7.85
C LEU A 137 -1.48 10.07 8.65
N ASN A 138 -0.82 11.19 8.96
CA ASN A 138 -1.35 12.24 9.85
C ASN A 138 -1.81 11.70 11.22
N GLU A 139 -1.25 10.58 11.65
CA GLU A 139 -1.53 9.97 12.94
C GLU A 139 -0.52 10.45 13.99
N PRO A 140 -0.89 10.42 15.29
CA PRO A 140 0.03 10.75 16.38
C PRO A 140 1.23 9.79 16.41
N GLU A 141 2.38 10.29 16.84
CA GLU A 141 3.61 9.49 16.97
C GLU A 141 3.43 8.29 17.89
N ALA A 142 2.65 8.42 18.97
CA ALA A 142 2.32 7.31 19.87
C ALA A 142 1.54 6.18 19.17
N VAL A 143 0.84 6.48 18.06
CA VAL A 143 0.12 5.49 17.24
C VAL A 143 1.07 4.87 16.21
N CYS A 144 1.90 5.68 15.54
CA CYS A 144 2.88 5.17 14.57
C CYS A 144 4.02 4.37 15.23
N ALA A 145 4.42 4.72 16.45
CA ALA A 145 5.51 4.06 17.18
C ALA A 145 5.08 2.73 17.83
N GLN A 146 3.79 2.37 17.79
CA GLN A 146 3.38 1.03 18.20
C GLN A 146 3.87 0.02 17.16
N THR A 147 4.65 -0.95 17.60
CA THR A 147 5.10 -2.04 16.74
C THR A 147 3.90 -2.88 16.29
N GLY A 148 3.58 -2.76 15.01
CA GLY A 148 2.47 -3.44 14.38
C GLY A 148 2.72 -4.93 14.12
N LEU A 149 1.64 -5.67 13.87
CA LEU A 149 1.72 -7.04 13.33
C LEU A 149 2.32 -6.99 11.92
N LEU A 150 3.35 -7.79 11.64
CA LEU A 150 3.92 -7.94 10.30
C LEU A 150 3.09 -8.93 9.48
N PRO A 151 2.17 -8.52 8.58
CA PRO A 151 1.15 -9.43 8.07
C PRO A 151 1.64 -10.25 6.87
N PHE A 152 2.74 -9.84 6.23
CA PHE A 152 3.11 -10.29 4.89
C PHE A 152 4.54 -10.84 4.77
N CYS A 153 5.19 -11.19 5.88
CA CYS A 153 6.53 -11.79 5.84
C CYS A 153 6.45 -13.33 5.85
N THR A 154 7.28 -13.99 5.03
CA THR A 154 7.37 -15.46 5.01
C THR A 154 7.95 -16.06 6.29
N PHE A 155 8.55 -15.24 7.16
CA PHE A 155 9.05 -15.67 8.48
C PHE A 155 7.96 -15.79 9.56
N ASN A 156 6.68 -15.49 9.23
CA ASN A 156 5.54 -15.49 10.18
C ASN A 156 4.55 -16.64 10.01
#